data_AF-A0A9P8F4E7-F1
#
_entry.id   AF-A0A9P8F4E7-F1
#
_cell.length_a   1.000
_cell.length_b   1.000
_cell.length_c   1.000
_cell.angle_alpha   90.00
_cell.angle_beta   90.00
_cell.angle_gamma   90.00
#
_symmetry.space_group_name_H-M   'P 1'
#
loop_
_entity.id
_entity.type
_entity.pdbx_description
1 polymer ?
#
loop_
_entity_poly.entity_id
_entity_poly.type
_entity_poly.pdbx_seq_one_letter_code
_entity_poly.pdbx_strand_id
1 'polypeptide(L)'
;MLAAPIAPKRLTKLDVFVKQVQQVGLQETAKTSQSRQRSMIRVTLEIGTGPQRRILIASSNGEYSDSSAGVRTGEIDLSPQEMGKVWLVIERMFTPMDSQGEMFEIETFTDAPDTVDIGVWRRWEVD
;
A
#
# COMPACT_ATOMS: atom_id res chain seq x y z
N MET A 1 -3.94 -8.01 -5.70
CA MET A 1 -3.74 -6.84 -4.81
C MET A 1 -3.58 -7.32 -3.38
N LEU A 2 -2.97 -6.50 -2.52
CA LEU A 2 -2.95 -6.71 -1.07
C LEU A 2 -3.68 -5.56 -0.39
N ALA A 3 -4.37 -5.82 0.72
CA ALA A 3 -4.99 -4.78 1.51
C ALA A 3 -4.95 -5.06 3.01
N ALA A 4 -4.94 -4.01 3.81
CA ALA A 4 -5.10 -4.06 5.27
C ALA A 4 -6.22 -3.10 5.69
N PRO A 5 -7.07 -3.46 6.67
CA PRO A 5 -8.08 -2.55 7.18
C PRO A 5 -7.43 -1.43 7.99
N ILE A 6 -8.00 -0.23 7.92
CA ILE A 6 -7.64 0.90 8.78
C ILE A 6 -8.80 1.21 9.72
N ALA A 7 -8.50 1.37 11.01
CA ALA A 7 -9.45 1.80 12.03
C ALA A 7 -8.99 3.12 12.68
N PRO A 8 -9.57 4.26 12.29
CA PRO A 8 -9.31 5.54 12.95
C PRO A 8 -9.92 5.56 14.36
N LYS A 9 -9.11 5.93 15.36
CA LYS A 9 -9.53 6.06 16.77
C LYS A 9 -10.13 7.43 17.10
N ARG A 10 -9.76 8.44 16.31
CA ARG A 10 -10.24 9.83 16.38
C ARG A 10 -10.26 10.44 14.99
N LEU A 11 -10.74 11.68 14.89
CA LEU A 11 -10.51 12.49 13.69
C LEU A 11 -9.00 12.72 13.54
N THR A 12 -8.43 12.27 12.43
CA THR A 12 -6.98 12.26 12.21
C THR A 12 -6.67 12.46 10.74
N LYS A 13 -5.54 13.11 10.45
CA LYS A 13 -4.96 13.12 9.11
C LYS A 13 -4.14 11.86 8.91
N LEU A 14 -4.22 11.28 7.72
CA LEU A 14 -3.41 10.14 7.32
C LEU A 14 -2.78 10.40 5.95
N ASP A 15 -1.48 10.12 5.84
CA ASP A 15 -0.82 9.85 4.57
C ASP A 15 -0.04 8.53 4.65
N VAL A 16 0.18 7.89 3.50
CA VAL A 16 0.84 6.59 3.43
C VAL A 16 1.99 6.64 2.43
N PHE A 17 3.14 6.13 2.84
CA PHE A 17 4.31 5.92 2.00
C PHE A 17 4.60 4.42 1.88
N VAL A 18 4.87 3.96 0.67
CA VAL A 18 5.18 2.56 0.38
C VAL A 18 6.42 2.49 -0.49
N LYS A 19 7.40 1.68 -0.08
CA LYS A 19 8.66 1.50 -0.81
C LYS A 19 9.02 0.03 -0.95
N GLN A 20 9.50 -0.37 -2.12
CA GLN A 20 10.04 -1.71 -2.30
C GLN A 20 11.39 -1.83 -1.60
N VAL A 21 11.52 -2.84 -0.75
CA VAL A 21 12.74 -3.13 0.01
C VAL A 21 13.33 -4.46 -0.41
N GLN A 22 14.64 -4.61 -0.25
CA GLN A 22 15.33 -5.84 -0.59
C GLN A 22 15.29 -6.82 0.58
N GLN A 23 15.04 -8.10 0.29
CA GLN A 23 15.19 -9.15 1.29
C GLN A 23 16.67 -9.32 1.66
N VAL A 24 17.01 -8.89 2.88
CA VAL A 24 18.30 -9.14 3.50
C VAL A 24 18.35 -10.62 3.86
N GLY A 25 19.08 -11.43 3.10
CA GLY A 25 19.31 -12.85 3.42
C GLY A 25 19.22 -13.87 2.27
N LEU A 26 18.77 -13.48 1.07
CA LEU A 26 18.73 -14.37 -0.12
C LEU A 26 19.73 -13.92 -1.21
N GLN A 27 20.94 -13.55 -0.82
CA GLN A 27 22.03 -13.29 -1.77
C GLN A 27 23.28 -14.04 -1.34
N GLU A 28 23.45 -15.27 -1.84
CA GLU A 28 24.79 -15.85 -1.94
C GLU A 28 25.10 -16.58 -3.26
N THR A 29 24.19 -16.65 -4.24
CA THR A 29 24.47 -17.45 -5.46
C THR A 29 24.09 -16.89 -6.82
N ALA A 30 23.54 -15.69 -6.95
CA ALA A 30 23.27 -15.12 -8.28
C ALA A 30 24.27 -14.02 -8.65
N LYS A 31 25.48 -14.43 -9.07
CA LYS A 31 26.41 -13.60 -9.86
C LYS A 31 25.83 -13.39 -11.27
N THR A 32 24.81 -12.57 -11.43
CA THR A 32 24.52 -11.87 -12.69
C THR A 32 23.88 -10.54 -12.36
N SER A 33 24.29 -9.51 -13.07
CA SER A 33 23.72 -8.17 -13.09
C SER A 33 22.29 -8.18 -13.63
N GLN A 34 21.36 -8.89 -12.97
CA GLN A 34 19.94 -8.70 -13.21
C GLN A 34 19.59 -7.31 -12.69
N SER A 35 19.23 -6.42 -13.59
CA SER A 35 18.58 -5.15 -13.25
C SER A 35 17.48 -5.45 -12.24
N ARG A 36 17.66 -5.02 -10.99
CA ARG A 36 16.65 -5.16 -9.93
C ARG A 36 15.30 -4.77 -10.50
N GLN A 37 14.37 -5.72 -10.55
CA GLN A 37 13.05 -5.49 -11.10
C GLN A 37 12.35 -4.49 -10.19
N ARG A 38 12.08 -3.30 -10.74
CA ARG A 38 11.35 -2.24 -10.06
C ARG A 38 9.88 -2.52 -10.24
N SER A 39 9.16 -2.65 -9.14
CA SER A 39 7.72 -2.82 -9.21
C SER A 39 7.04 -1.48 -9.47
N MET A 40 6.09 -1.48 -10.40
CA MET A 40 5.19 -0.36 -10.59
C MET A 40 3.98 -0.61 -9.71
N ILE A 41 3.77 0.23 -8.70
CA ILE A 41 2.69 0.07 -7.72
C ILE A 41 1.75 1.27 -7.72
N ARG A 42 0.54 1.03 -7.23
CA ARG A 42 -0.45 2.04 -6.89
C ARG A 42 -0.92 1.79 -5.47
N VAL A 43 -0.95 2.85 -4.67
CA VAL A 43 -1.39 2.82 -3.27
C VAL A 43 -2.68 3.62 -3.16
N THR A 44 -3.72 3.02 -2.60
CA THR A 44 -5.04 3.65 -2.44
C THR A 44 -5.59 3.45 -1.04
N LEU A 45 -6.36 4.42 -0.56
CA LEU A 45 -7.31 4.21 0.54
C LEU A 45 -8.71 4.10 -0.04
N GLU A 46 -9.45 3.09 0.39
CA GLU A 46 -10.70 2.71 -0.24
C GLU A 46 -11.76 2.34 0.78
N ILE A 47 -13.03 2.53 0.43
CA ILE A 47 -14.16 2.09 1.24
C ILE A 47 -15.06 1.14 0.46
N GLY A 48 -15.72 0.24 1.18
CA GLY A 48 -16.61 -0.75 0.59
C GLY A 48 -15.88 -1.88 -0.13
N THR A 49 -16.65 -2.80 -0.69
CA THR A 49 -16.16 -3.95 -1.47
C THR A 49 -16.99 -4.13 -2.72
N GLY A 50 -16.41 -4.79 -3.73
CA GLY A 50 -17.03 -5.08 -5.01
C GLY A 50 -17.68 -3.85 -5.68
N PRO A 51 -18.97 -3.90 -6.08
CA PRO A 51 -19.63 -2.79 -6.77
C PRO A 51 -19.76 -1.49 -5.97
N GLN A 52 -19.70 -1.57 -4.64
CA GLN A 52 -19.81 -0.41 -3.76
C GLN A 52 -18.45 0.18 -3.37
N ARG A 53 -17.37 -0.37 -3.93
CA ARG A 53 -16.00 0.08 -3.70
C ARG A 53 -15.82 1.50 -4.21
N ARG A 54 -15.23 2.36 -3.38
CA ARG A 54 -14.86 3.74 -3.75
C ARG A 54 -13.46 4.05 -3.28
N ILE A 55 -12.65 4.61 -4.17
CA ILE A 55 -11.33 5.15 -3.84
C ILE A 55 -11.53 6.52 -3.18
N LEU A 56 -10.99 6.66 -1.97
CA LEU A 56 -10.97 7.93 -1.23
C LEU A 56 -9.78 8.79 -1.63
N ILE A 57 -8.60 8.18 -1.75
CA ILE A 57 -7.38 8.81 -2.22
C ILE A 57 -6.46 7.79 -2.90
N ALA A 58 -5.67 8.25 -3.86
CA ALA A 58 -4.70 7.44 -4.58
C ALA A 58 -3.34 8.13 -4.64
N SER A 59 -2.28 7.35 -4.62
CA SER A 59 -0.95 7.81 -5.01
C SER A 59 -0.91 8.22 -6.48
N SER A 60 -0.05 9.16 -6.82
CA SER A 60 0.24 9.52 -8.22
C SER A 60 -1.01 9.76 -9.08
N ASN A 61 -2.05 10.37 -8.50
CA ASN A 61 -3.34 10.62 -9.14
C ASN A 61 -4.02 9.37 -9.73
N GLY A 62 -3.77 8.19 -9.14
CA GLY A 62 -4.37 6.94 -9.58
C GLY A 62 -3.53 6.16 -10.60
N GLU A 63 -2.37 6.68 -11.00
CA GLU A 63 -1.43 5.98 -11.89
C GLU A 63 -0.46 5.08 -11.11
N TYR A 64 0.10 4.10 -11.81
CA TYR A 64 1.17 3.27 -11.27
C TYR A 64 2.50 4.04 -11.25
N SER A 65 3.32 3.81 -10.24
CA SER A 65 4.61 4.51 -10.04
C SER A 65 5.70 3.57 -9.56
N ASP A 66 6.95 3.91 -9.90
CA ASP A 66 8.14 3.14 -9.54
C ASP A 66 8.33 3.11 -8.01
N SER A 67 8.29 1.92 -7.42
CA SER A 67 8.39 1.73 -5.96
C SER A 67 9.80 1.82 -5.40
N SER A 68 10.83 2.03 -6.22
CA SER A 68 12.23 2.06 -5.77
C SER A 68 12.57 3.29 -4.92
N ALA A 69 12.05 4.46 -5.29
CA ALA A 69 12.13 5.69 -4.49
C ALA A 69 11.00 5.79 -3.46
N GLY A 70 9.97 4.95 -3.62
CA GLY A 70 8.75 4.95 -2.82
C GLY A 70 7.63 5.76 -3.45
N VAL A 71 6.41 5.39 -3.10
CA VAL A 71 5.16 5.93 -3.61
C VAL A 71 4.36 6.44 -2.41
N ARG A 72 3.91 7.69 -2.47
CA ARG A 72 3.15 8.33 -1.40
C ARG A 72 1.74 8.66 -1.87
N THR A 73 0.76 8.49 -0.99
CA THR A 73 -0.55 9.11 -1.16
C THR A 73 -0.46 10.61 -0.87
N GLY A 74 -1.55 11.35 -1.14
CA GLY A 74 -1.77 12.63 -0.47
C GLY A 74 -2.26 12.43 0.98
N GLU A 75 -2.58 13.55 1.64
CA GLU A 75 -3.25 13.54 2.96
C GLU A 75 -4.76 13.36 2.81
N ILE A 76 -5.36 12.62 3.75
CA ILE A 76 -6.82 12.54 3.90
C ILE A 76 -7.21 12.60 5.39
N ASP A 77 -8.34 13.25 5.68
CA ASP A 77 -8.98 13.19 6.99
C ASP A 77 -9.80 11.91 7.13
N LEU A 78 -9.52 11.13 8.18
CA LEU A 78 -10.30 9.96 8.57
C LEU A 78 -10.99 10.21 9.91
N SER A 79 -12.22 9.74 10.03
CA SER A 79 -13.00 9.84 11.27
C SER A 79 -13.38 8.46 11.81
N PRO A 80 -13.71 8.31 13.10
CA PRO A 80 -14.11 7.02 13.67
C PRO A 80 -15.37 6.40 13.02
N GLN A 81 -16.18 7.20 12.31
CA GLN A 81 -17.37 6.71 11.58
C GLN A 81 -17.01 5.83 10.37
N GLU A 82 -15.75 5.94 9.92
CA GLU A 82 -15.13 5.14 8.85
C GLU A 82 -14.53 3.82 9.37
N MET A 83 -14.59 3.56 10.68
CA MET A 83 -14.05 2.35 11.30
C MET A 83 -14.65 1.09 10.67
N GLY A 84 -13.77 0.17 10.26
CA GLY A 84 -14.14 -1.09 9.60
C GLY A 84 -14.55 -0.96 8.13
N LYS A 85 -14.52 0.25 7.56
CA LYS A 85 -14.88 0.51 6.16
C LYS A 85 -13.68 0.80 5.29
N VAL A 86 -12.61 1.37 5.86
CA VAL A 86 -11.44 1.83 5.13
C VAL A 86 -10.40 0.73 4.98
N TRP A 87 -9.85 0.62 3.77
CA TRP A 87 -8.81 -0.32 3.37
C TRP A 87 -7.64 0.44 2.79
N LEU A 88 -6.43 0.16 3.26
CA LEU A 88 -5.20 0.48 2.56
C LEU A 88 -4.94 -0.62 1.55
N VAL A 89 -4.90 -0.27 0.27
CA VAL A 89 -4.72 -1.22 -0.82
C VAL A 89 -3.41 -0.91 -1.55
N ILE A 90 -2.61 -1.96 -1.78
CA ILE A 90 -1.44 -1.93 -2.64
C ILE A 90 -1.72 -2.81 -3.85
N GLU A 91 -1.74 -2.16 -5.01
CA GLU A 91 -1.86 -2.81 -6.30
C GLU A 91 -0.53 -2.76 -7.03
N ARG A 92 -0.11 -3.91 -7.56
CA ARG A 92 1.07 -4.02 -8.40
C ARG A 92 0.62 -4.15 -9.84
N MET A 93 1.24 -3.38 -10.73
CA MET A 93 1.02 -3.50 -12.17
C MET A 93 1.42 -4.90 -12.61
N PHE A 94 0.52 -5.60 -13.30
CA PHE A 94 0.81 -6.95 -13.77
C PHE A 94 2.04 -6.95 -14.69
N THR A 95 3.05 -7.73 -14.32
CA THR A 95 4.23 -7.97 -15.14
C THR A 95 4.38 -9.49 -15.32
N PRO A 96 4.58 -10.01 -16.54
CA PRO A 96 4.68 -11.45 -16.81
C PRO A 96 5.83 -12.20 -16.12
N MET A 97 6.75 -11.50 -15.46
CA MET A 97 7.89 -12.08 -14.75
C MET A 97 7.56 -12.40 -13.30
N ASP A 98 8.08 -13.54 -12.82
CA ASP A 98 7.93 -14.03 -11.45
C ASP A 98 8.40 -12.98 -10.43
N SER A 99 7.45 -12.41 -9.71
CA SER A 99 7.67 -11.46 -8.62
C SER A 99 7.87 -12.13 -7.27
N GLN A 100 8.44 -13.34 -7.27
CA GLN A 100 8.64 -14.10 -6.03
C GLN A 100 9.62 -13.34 -5.12
N GLY A 101 9.21 -13.10 -3.88
CA GLY A 101 10.06 -12.47 -2.87
C GLY A 101 10.09 -10.94 -2.87
N GLU A 102 9.18 -10.26 -3.57
CA GLU A 102 9.04 -8.81 -3.40
C GLU A 102 8.55 -8.47 -1.99
N MET A 103 9.23 -7.52 -1.36
CA MET A 103 8.84 -6.98 -0.07
C MET A 103 8.65 -5.47 -0.16
N PHE A 104 7.66 -4.99 0.56
CA PHE A 104 7.35 -3.57 0.64
C PHE A 104 7.38 -3.15 2.10
N GLU A 105 8.05 -2.04 2.36
CA GLU A 105 7.95 -1.30 3.61
C GLU A 105 6.81 -0.29 3.47
N ILE A 106 5.98 -0.20 4.51
CA ILE A 106 4.82 0.70 4.56
C ILE A 106 4.98 1.57 5.80
N GLU A 107 4.93 2.88 5.58
CA GLU A 107 4.92 3.88 6.63
C GLU A 107 3.62 4.67 6.56
N THR A 108 3.00 4.90 7.71
CA THR A 108 1.80 5.73 7.87
C THR A 108 2.13 6.95 8.71
N PHE A 109 1.74 8.12 8.23
CA PHE A 109 1.99 9.39 8.91
C PHE A 109 0.67 9.98 9.36
N THR A 110 0.62 10.38 10.63
CA THR A 110 -0.58 10.92 11.27
C THR A 110 -0.29 12.23 11.99
N ASP A 111 -1.33 13.04 12.22
CA ASP A 111 -1.24 14.33 12.92
C ASP A 111 -0.91 14.19 14.42
N ALA A 112 -1.12 13.01 14.99
CA ALA A 112 -0.80 12.67 16.37
C ALA A 112 -0.41 11.18 16.47
N PRO A 113 0.31 10.75 17.52
CA PRO A 113 0.59 9.33 17.74
C PRO A 113 -0.69 8.56 18.06
N ASP A 114 -0.69 7.27 17.71
CA ASP A 114 -1.73 6.30 18.06
C ASP A 114 -3.16 6.71 17.63
N THR A 115 -3.32 7.27 16.42
CA THR A 115 -4.63 7.69 15.90
C THR A 115 -5.30 6.72 14.95
N VAL A 116 -4.56 5.75 14.41
CA VAL A 116 -5.07 4.72 13.50
C VAL A 116 -4.49 3.35 13.88
N ASP A 117 -5.31 2.31 13.83
CA ASP A 117 -4.83 0.92 13.82
C ASP A 117 -4.80 0.41 12.38
N ILE A 118 -3.70 -0.28 12.03
CA ILE A 118 -3.56 -1.01 10.77
C ILE A 118 -3.70 -2.50 11.06
N GLY A 119 -4.70 -3.14 10.45
CA GLY A 119 -4.95 -4.56 10.65
C GLY A 119 -4.08 -5.47 9.79
N VAL A 120 -4.45 -6.75 9.75
CA VAL A 120 -3.69 -7.78 9.05
C VAL A 120 -3.83 -7.62 7.53
N TRP A 121 -2.69 -7.68 6.85
CA TRP A 121 -2.62 -7.71 5.39
C TRP A 121 -3.19 -9.00 4.82
N ARG A 122 -4.02 -8.87 3.79
CA ARG A 122 -4.66 -9.99 3.12
C ARG A 122 -4.74 -9.77 1.62
N ARG A 123 -4.91 -10.87 0.88
CA ARG A 123 -5.24 -10.81 -0.53
C ARG A 123 -6.53 -10.01 -0.69
N TRP A 124 -6.50 -9.02 -1.57
CA TRP A 124 -7.63 -8.17 -1.88
C TRP A 124 -8.17 -8.58 -3.25
N GLU A 125 -9.39 -9.11 -3.24
CA GLU A 125 -10.12 -9.53 -4.43
C GLU A 125 -11.19 -8.48 -4.70
N VAL A 126 -11.27 -8.06 -5.96
CA VAL A 126 -12.27 -7.12 -6.44
C VAL A 126 -13.32 -7.99 -7.10
N ASP A 127 -14.33 -8.40 -6.34
CA ASP A 127 -15.50 -9.09 -6.88
C ASP A 127 -16.37 -8.16 -7.73
#